data_AF-A0A9D6MZP5-F1
#
_entry.id   AF-A0A9D6MZP5-F1
#
_cell.length_a   1.000
_cell.length_b   1.000
_cell.length_c   1.000
_cell.angle_alpha   90.00
_cell.angle_beta   90.00
_cell.angle_gamma   90.00
#
_symmetry.space_group_name_H-M   'P 1'
#
loop_
_entity.id
_entity.type
_entity.pdbx_description
1 polymer ?
#
loop_
_entity_poly.entity_id
_entity_poly.type
_entity_poly.pdbx_seq_one_letter_code
_entity_poly.pdbx_strand_id
1 'polypeptide(L)'
;MTPKVLNLEYDHNWSMKNTTRPFHIPVDRRRFFRSMAIASAGFTLSGYLAEALTLTPQATQGPYYPLASNIPLDKDNDLVRLNDSLTLASGLITHVSGRVLDSGGNPIRGALVELWHADNGGNYIYSTNSAKNPSADRNFAGFGQYLTGKGGGYRFRTIKAGLYTGRTRHFHFGITLPGRSRFTTQLFWAGESGNASDMVLSSIADATQRASVTKAYTAVAGASPVEVETTWDIVMGQTPIDPTYPGAGLLLAGAVVPGPQSGTQRFRITLPAYAGYTYEIYANPTHADLGWQALPFSLSQMGAIDRNKQTASADGPLVLYVDQKATKGFYSISFRVPGANTGTP
;
A
#
# COMPACT_ATOMS: atom_id res chain seq x y z
N MET A 1 -20.58 80.02 2.15
CA MET A 1 -21.83 80.38 2.83
C MET A 1 -22.65 79.12 3.04
N THR A 2 -22.86 78.79 4.32
CA THR A 2 -23.91 77.94 4.93
C THR A 2 -24.19 76.52 4.40
N PRO A 3 -24.10 75.49 5.26
CA PRO A 3 -24.48 74.11 4.94
C PRO A 3 -26.00 73.95 5.06
N LYS A 4 -26.62 73.15 4.18
CA LYS A 4 -27.98 72.64 4.39
C LYS A 4 -27.92 71.19 4.84
N VAL A 5 -28.19 71.02 6.13
CA VAL A 5 -28.63 69.77 6.76
C VAL A 5 -29.99 69.41 6.16
N LEU A 6 -30.18 68.16 5.77
CA LEU A 6 -31.51 67.59 5.52
C LEU A 6 -31.63 66.29 6.29
N ASN A 7 -32.56 66.35 7.24
CA ASN A 7 -32.94 65.31 8.17
C ASN A 7 -33.54 64.10 7.44
N LEU A 8 -33.27 62.93 8.03
CA LEU A 8 -33.93 61.68 7.74
C LEU A 8 -35.44 61.79 8.05
N GLU A 9 -36.27 61.61 7.02
CA GLU A 9 -37.66 61.14 7.20
C GLU A 9 -37.71 59.66 6.83
N TYR A 10 -38.15 58.86 7.79
CA TYR A 10 -38.31 57.41 7.70
C TYR A 10 -39.73 57.15 7.19
N ASP A 11 -39.88 56.81 5.92
CA ASP A 11 -41.18 56.41 5.35
C ASP A 11 -41.24 54.88 5.19
N HIS A 12 -42.01 54.26 6.07
CA HIS A 12 -42.36 52.85 6.04
C HIS A 12 -43.35 52.59 4.91
N ASN A 13 -42.93 51.97 3.80
CA ASN A 13 -43.77 51.09 2.98
C ASN A 13 -42.99 50.41 1.85
N TRP A 14 -42.48 49.20 2.11
CA TRP A 14 -41.95 48.31 1.07
C TRP A 14 -42.93 47.14 0.86
N SER A 15 -43.68 47.19 -0.24
CA SER A 15 -44.49 46.08 -0.74
C SER A 15 -43.62 45.19 -1.65
N MET A 16 -43.19 44.02 -1.16
CA MET A 16 -42.56 43.00 -1.99
C MET A 16 -43.62 42.29 -2.84
N LYS A 17 -43.61 42.55 -4.15
CA LYS A 17 -44.25 41.65 -5.12
C LYS A 17 -43.38 40.41 -5.30
N ASN A 18 -43.77 39.32 -4.66
CA ASN A 18 -43.20 37.99 -4.88
C ASN A 18 -43.47 37.54 -6.32
N THR A 19 -42.41 37.39 -7.13
CA THR A 19 -42.49 36.71 -8.43
C THR A 19 -41.63 35.46 -8.38
N THR A 20 -42.21 34.34 -7.96
CA THR A 20 -41.59 33.02 -8.06
C THR A 20 -41.71 32.54 -9.52
N ARG A 21 -40.60 32.52 -10.26
CA ARG A 21 -40.50 31.75 -11.50
C ARG A 21 -39.91 30.37 -11.18
N PRO A 22 -40.59 29.25 -11.47
CA PRO A 22 -40.03 27.94 -11.26
C PRO A 22 -38.87 27.70 -12.23
N PHE A 23 -37.73 27.25 -11.70
CA PHE A 23 -36.58 26.81 -12.47
C PHE A 23 -36.92 25.47 -13.14
N HIS A 24 -37.40 25.50 -14.40
CA HIS A 24 -37.58 24.31 -15.21
C HIS A 24 -36.39 24.18 -16.16
N ILE A 25 -35.50 23.21 -15.90
CA ILE A 25 -34.50 22.78 -16.87
C ILE A 25 -35.18 21.75 -17.77
N PRO A 26 -35.52 22.06 -19.03
CA PRO A 26 -36.11 21.07 -19.92
C PRO A 26 -35.06 20.00 -20.24
N VAL A 27 -35.31 18.78 -19.75
CA VAL A 27 -34.48 17.62 -20.05
C VAL A 27 -34.86 17.14 -21.46
N ASP A 28 -34.10 17.55 -22.47
CA ASP A 28 -34.24 17.05 -23.84
C ASP A 28 -33.93 15.55 -23.87
N ARG A 29 -34.85 14.72 -24.42
CA ARG A 29 -34.66 13.27 -24.58
C ARG A 29 -33.34 12.93 -25.27
N ARG A 30 -32.89 13.74 -26.24
CA ARG A 30 -31.58 13.57 -26.90
C ARG A 30 -30.41 13.82 -25.96
N ARG A 31 -30.53 14.76 -25.03
CA ARG A 31 -29.51 15.01 -24.00
C ARG A 31 -29.50 13.88 -22.99
N PHE A 32 -30.66 13.40 -22.53
CA PHE A 32 -30.75 12.27 -21.60
C PHE A 32 -30.11 10.99 -22.17
N PHE A 33 -30.41 10.63 -23.43
CA PHE A 33 -29.79 9.46 -24.07
C PHE A 33 -28.28 9.65 -24.33
N ARG A 34 -27.81 10.87 -24.63
CA ARG A 34 -26.36 11.16 -24.69
C ARG A 34 -25.68 11.05 -23.33
N SER A 35 -26.31 11.54 -22.27
CA SER A 35 -25.81 11.42 -20.90
C SER A 35 -25.72 9.96 -20.46
N MET A 36 -26.72 9.14 -20.81
CA MET A 36 -26.68 7.69 -20.55
C MET A 36 -25.61 6.98 -21.37
N ALA A 37 -25.41 7.35 -22.65
CA ALA A 37 -24.35 6.77 -23.48
C ALA A 37 -22.93 7.11 -22.98
N ILE A 38 -22.74 8.30 -22.40
CA ILE A 38 -21.46 8.69 -21.77
C ILE A 38 -21.27 7.98 -20.43
N ALA A 39 -22.34 7.85 -19.63
CA ALA A 39 -22.29 7.12 -18.35
C ALA A 39 -22.03 5.62 -18.58
N SER A 40 -22.67 4.99 -19.57
CA SER A 40 -22.43 3.59 -19.92
C SER A 40 -21.05 3.38 -20.57
N ALA A 41 -20.59 4.29 -21.42
CA ALA A 41 -19.21 4.28 -21.92
C ALA A 41 -18.18 4.39 -20.78
N GLY A 42 -18.45 5.19 -19.74
CA GLY A 42 -17.57 5.31 -18.57
C GLY A 42 -17.44 4.02 -17.74
N PHE A 43 -18.48 3.17 -17.73
CA PHE A 43 -18.43 1.86 -17.06
C PHE A 43 -17.93 0.73 -17.97
N THR A 44 -18.07 0.84 -19.29
CA THR A 44 -17.55 -0.16 -20.24
C THR A 44 -16.10 0.10 -20.66
N LEU A 45 -15.61 1.34 -20.64
CA LEU A 45 -14.23 1.67 -21.02
C LEU A 45 -13.17 1.07 -20.08
N SER A 46 -13.51 0.78 -18.81
CA SER A 46 -12.58 0.11 -17.89
C SER A 46 -12.24 -1.32 -18.31
N GLY A 47 -13.10 -1.99 -19.10
CA GLY A 47 -12.87 -3.34 -19.60
C GLY A 47 -12.27 -3.42 -21.01
N TYR A 48 -12.39 -2.36 -21.81
CA TYR A 48 -11.98 -2.37 -23.23
C TYR A 48 -10.65 -1.65 -23.52
N LEU A 49 -10.05 -0.99 -22.54
CA LEU A 49 -8.65 -0.53 -22.59
C LEU A 49 -7.70 -1.52 -21.90
N ALA A 50 -7.99 -2.82 -21.99
CA ALA A 50 -6.99 -3.85 -21.73
C ALA A 50 -6.02 -3.89 -22.93
N GLU A 51 -5.22 -2.82 -23.11
CA GLU A 51 -3.89 -3.02 -23.65
C GLU A 51 -3.23 -4.07 -22.75
N ALA A 52 -2.80 -5.19 -23.32
CA ALA A 52 -2.31 -6.32 -22.55
C ALA A 52 -1.26 -5.83 -21.53
N LEU A 53 -1.62 -5.87 -20.24
CA LEU A 53 -0.74 -5.37 -19.19
C LEU A 53 0.54 -6.18 -19.22
N THR A 54 1.66 -5.49 -19.40
CA THR A 54 2.95 -6.13 -19.44
C THR A 54 3.33 -6.57 -18.04
N LEU A 55 3.43 -7.88 -17.82
CA LEU A 55 3.89 -8.44 -16.56
C LEU A 55 5.26 -7.88 -16.21
N THR A 56 5.43 -7.47 -14.95
CA THR A 56 6.73 -7.02 -14.46
C THR A 56 7.70 -8.22 -14.43
N PRO A 57 8.88 -8.12 -15.06
CA PRO A 57 9.86 -9.20 -15.06
C PRO A 57 10.50 -9.37 -13.68
N GLN A 58 10.78 -10.62 -13.31
CA GLN A 58 11.55 -10.93 -12.09
C GLN A 58 13.03 -10.62 -12.32
N ALA A 59 13.69 -10.09 -11.29
CA ALA A 59 15.14 -9.90 -11.26
C ALA A 59 15.72 -10.35 -9.92
N THR A 60 17.04 -10.52 -9.88
CA THR A 60 17.75 -10.89 -8.65
C THR A 60 17.55 -9.86 -7.53
N GLN A 61 17.44 -10.34 -6.29
CA GLN A 61 17.46 -9.50 -5.09
C GLN A 61 18.82 -8.82 -4.90
N GLY A 62 19.88 -9.44 -5.42
CA GLY A 62 21.25 -9.00 -5.16
C GLY A 62 21.67 -9.20 -3.69
N PRO A 63 22.94 -8.89 -3.39
CA PRO A 63 23.52 -9.13 -2.06
C PRO A 63 23.26 -7.98 -1.07
N TYR A 64 22.47 -6.97 -1.44
CA TYR A 64 22.37 -5.72 -0.67
C TYR A 64 21.04 -5.51 0.05
N TYR A 65 20.19 -6.53 0.07
CA TYR A 65 18.97 -6.50 0.87
C TYR A 65 19.33 -6.56 2.37
N PRO A 66 18.73 -5.74 3.25
CA PRO A 66 19.02 -5.76 4.68
C PRO A 66 18.62 -7.10 5.31
N LEU A 67 19.55 -7.73 6.03
CA LEU A 67 19.23 -8.90 6.85
C LEU A 67 18.20 -8.53 7.93
N ALA A 68 17.40 -9.49 8.39
CA ALA A 68 16.36 -9.26 9.40
C ALA A 68 16.89 -8.58 10.69
N SER A 69 18.12 -8.87 11.10
CA SER A 69 18.81 -8.24 12.23
C SER A 69 19.25 -6.78 11.99
N ASN A 70 19.23 -6.33 10.74
CA ASN A 70 19.76 -5.04 10.30
C ASN A 70 18.71 -4.15 9.62
N ILE A 71 17.44 -4.59 9.53
CA ILE A 71 16.34 -3.77 9.01
C ILE A 71 16.25 -2.51 9.89
N PRO A 72 16.31 -1.30 9.31
CA PRO A 72 16.23 -0.08 10.10
C PRO A 72 14.87 0.03 10.81
N LEU A 73 14.89 0.64 12.00
CA LEU A 73 13.67 0.85 12.79
C LEU A 73 12.71 1.75 12.00
N ASP A 74 13.26 2.85 11.51
CA ASP A 74 12.67 3.76 10.53
C ASP A 74 12.85 3.19 9.12
N LYS A 75 11.74 2.72 8.55
CA LYS A 75 11.69 1.99 7.27
C LYS A 75 10.44 2.38 6.50
N ASP A 76 9.92 3.57 6.77
CA ASP A 76 8.76 4.06 6.05
C ASP A 76 9.12 4.34 4.58
N ASN A 77 8.30 5.13 3.92
CA ASN A 77 8.45 5.41 2.52
C ASN A 77 9.19 6.71 2.21
N ASP A 78 9.79 7.37 3.20
CA ASP A 78 10.71 8.51 3.02
C ASP A 78 12.15 8.09 3.42
N LEU A 79 12.95 7.75 2.42
CA LEU A 79 14.35 7.36 2.64
C LEU A 79 15.29 8.56 2.81
N VAL A 80 14.78 9.79 2.67
CA VAL A 80 15.58 11.03 2.66
C VAL A 80 15.72 11.63 4.06
N ARG A 81 14.80 11.30 4.98
CA ARG A 81 14.78 11.82 6.34
C ARG A 81 14.77 10.67 7.35
N LEU A 82 15.75 10.65 8.25
CA LEU A 82 15.89 9.63 9.28
C LEU A 82 15.51 10.17 10.66
N ASN A 83 14.66 9.47 11.41
CA ASN A 83 14.43 9.69 12.85
C ASN A 83 14.32 11.19 13.23
N ASP A 84 13.47 11.93 12.52
CA ASP A 84 13.25 13.38 12.66
C ASP A 84 14.43 14.32 12.40
N SER A 85 15.58 13.81 11.94
CA SER A 85 16.76 14.59 11.57
C SER A 85 16.41 15.76 10.64
N LEU A 86 17.08 16.90 10.86
CA LEU A 86 17.00 18.08 9.99
C LEU A 86 17.94 17.95 8.77
N THR A 87 18.92 17.04 8.85
CA THR A 87 19.84 16.78 7.74
C THR A 87 19.25 15.72 6.83
N LEU A 88 18.99 16.11 5.58
CA LEU A 88 18.49 15.22 4.54
C LEU A 88 19.63 14.40 3.91
N ALA A 89 19.29 13.27 3.31
CA ALA A 89 20.18 12.52 2.43
C ALA A 89 20.70 13.40 1.28
N SER A 90 21.97 13.20 0.91
CA SER A 90 22.61 13.89 -0.20
C SER A 90 22.22 13.25 -1.53
N GLY A 91 21.77 14.05 -2.49
CA GLY A 91 21.48 13.59 -3.85
C GLY A 91 20.26 14.29 -4.45
N LEU A 92 19.94 13.93 -5.69
CA LEU A 92 18.75 14.42 -6.37
C LEU A 92 17.52 13.72 -5.81
N ILE A 93 16.64 14.45 -5.12
CA ILE A 93 15.40 13.88 -4.57
C ILE A 93 14.57 13.30 -5.72
N THR A 94 14.17 12.06 -5.54
CA THR A 94 13.47 11.23 -6.54
C THR A 94 12.22 10.64 -5.92
N HIS A 95 11.07 10.87 -6.56
CA HIS A 95 9.80 10.26 -6.20
C HIS A 95 9.50 9.08 -7.13
N VAL A 96 9.16 7.93 -6.54
CA VAL A 96 8.69 6.78 -7.30
C VAL A 96 7.32 6.42 -6.78
N SER A 97 6.32 6.40 -7.66
CA SER A 97 4.95 6.03 -7.28
C SER A 97 4.29 5.21 -8.35
N GLY A 98 3.18 4.56 -8.01
CA GLY A 98 2.39 3.79 -8.95
C GLY A 98 1.46 2.84 -8.21
N ARG A 99 1.03 1.79 -8.89
CA ARG A 99 0.11 0.78 -8.33
C ARG A 99 0.68 -0.62 -8.48
N VAL A 100 0.37 -1.48 -7.51
CA VAL A 100 0.51 -2.92 -7.65
C VAL A 100 -0.81 -3.46 -8.21
N LEU A 101 -0.74 -4.10 -9.38
CA LEU A 101 -1.87 -4.63 -10.13
C LEU A 101 -1.73 -6.15 -10.30
N ASP A 102 -2.85 -6.86 -10.45
CA ASP A 102 -2.86 -8.23 -10.96
C ASP A 102 -2.74 -8.27 -12.50
N SER A 103 -2.69 -9.47 -13.07
CA SER A 103 -2.59 -9.64 -14.53
C SER A 103 -3.82 -9.13 -15.30
N GLY A 104 -4.95 -8.93 -14.62
CA GLY A 104 -6.17 -8.36 -15.18
C GLY A 104 -6.28 -6.84 -15.00
N GLY A 105 -5.31 -6.20 -14.33
CA GLY A 105 -5.29 -4.77 -14.07
C GLY A 105 -6.01 -4.32 -12.81
N ASN A 106 -6.46 -5.25 -11.98
CA ASN A 106 -7.11 -4.89 -10.73
C ASN A 106 -6.06 -4.51 -9.68
N PRO A 107 -6.29 -3.44 -8.90
CA PRO A 107 -5.37 -3.03 -7.85
C PRO A 107 -5.31 -4.06 -6.72
N ILE A 108 -4.10 -4.40 -6.28
CA ILE A 108 -3.88 -5.34 -5.17
C ILE A 108 -3.68 -4.57 -3.87
N ARG A 109 -4.61 -4.78 -2.93
CA ARG A 109 -4.51 -4.28 -1.55
C ARG A 109 -3.59 -5.16 -0.71
N GLY A 110 -2.85 -4.55 0.21
CA GLY A 110 -2.05 -5.25 1.20
C GLY A 110 -0.76 -5.84 0.65
N ALA A 111 -0.37 -5.46 -0.57
CA ALA A 111 0.96 -5.77 -1.09
C ALA A 111 1.99 -4.96 -0.29
N LEU A 112 2.96 -5.65 0.29
CA LEU A 112 4.13 -5.00 0.88
C LEU A 112 5.12 -4.72 -0.25
N VAL A 113 5.32 -3.44 -0.54
CA VAL A 113 6.33 -2.96 -1.50
C VAL A 113 7.53 -2.50 -0.71
N GLU A 114 8.70 -3.02 -1.05
CA GLU A 114 9.98 -2.72 -0.42
C GLU A 114 10.91 -2.15 -1.46
N LEU A 115 11.65 -1.10 -1.11
CA LEU A 115 12.60 -0.44 -1.98
C LEU A 115 13.95 -0.40 -1.28
N TRP A 116 15.02 -0.81 -1.98
CA TRP A 116 16.40 -0.63 -1.51
C TRP A 116 17.33 -0.28 -2.67
N HIS A 117 18.33 0.56 -2.37
CA HIS A 117 19.36 0.94 -3.34
C HIS A 117 20.57 1.59 -2.66
N ALA A 118 21.59 1.87 -3.47
CA ALA A 118 22.81 2.55 -3.03
C ALA A 118 22.57 4.06 -2.82
N ASP A 119 23.35 4.70 -1.97
CA ASP A 119 23.33 6.16 -1.87
C ASP A 119 23.73 6.86 -3.19
N ASN A 120 23.71 8.19 -3.22
CA ASN A 120 24.10 8.98 -4.39
C ASN A 120 25.57 8.76 -4.84
N GLY A 121 26.43 8.23 -3.96
CA GLY A 121 27.81 7.85 -4.26
C GLY A 121 27.97 6.41 -4.76
N GLY A 122 26.89 5.62 -4.80
CA GLY A 122 26.94 4.21 -5.19
C GLY A 122 27.29 3.25 -4.05
N ASN A 123 27.24 3.73 -2.80
CA ASN A 123 27.51 2.90 -1.62
C ASN A 123 26.21 2.34 -1.05
N TYR A 124 26.09 1.01 -1.01
CA TYR A 124 25.03 0.36 -0.26
C TYR A 124 25.32 0.38 1.23
N ILE A 125 24.32 0.72 2.05
CA ILE A 125 24.40 0.65 3.51
C ILE A 125 24.46 -0.80 3.99
N TYR A 126 23.70 -1.68 3.33
CA TYR A 126 23.50 -3.07 3.72
C TYR A 126 24.15 -4.04 2.73
N SER A 127 24.67 -5.15 3.25
CA SER A 127 25.18 -6.28 2.47
C SER A 127 24.93 -7.57 3.27
N THR A 128 24.59 -8.67 2.60
CA THR A 128 24.29 -9.97 3.23
C THR A 128 25.46 -10.55 4.01
N ASN A 129 26.69 -10.07 3.76
CA ASN A 129 27.92 -10.62 4.34
C ASN A 129 28.78 -9.57 5.05
N SER A 130 28.24 -8.40 5.40
CA SER A 130 29.06 -7.32 5.99
C SER A 130 28.30 -6.49 7.01
N ALA A 131 29.07 -5.88 7.91
CA ALA A 131 28.58 -4.77 8.74
C ALA A 131 28.14 -3.59 7.85
N LYS A 132 27.38 -2.64 8.42
CA LYS A 132 26.95 -1.44 7.71
C LYS A 132 28.14 -0.74 7.06
N ASN A 133 28.01 -0.37 5.79
CA ASN A 133 29.07 0.31 5.05
C ASN A 133 29.33 1.71 5.64
N PRO A 134 30.52 1.98 6.20
CA PRO A 134 30.81 3.28 6.82
C PRO A 134 30.96 4.42 5.81
N SER A 135 31.16 4.11 4.53
CA SER A 135 31.26 5.08 3.44
C SER A 135 29.90 5.51 2.88
N ALA A 136 28.81 4.84 3.26
CA ALA A 136 27.48 5.22 2.83
C ALA A 136 26.99 6.49 3.55
N ASP A 137 26.16 7.28 2.87
CA ASP A 137 25.54 8.47 3.45
C ASP A 137 24.78 8.11 4.73
N ARG A 138 25.23 8.72 5.85
CA ARG A 138 24.67 8.49 7.19
C ARG A 138 23.25 9.04 7.35
N ASN A 139 22.82 9.94 6.46
CA ASN A 139 21.48 10.52 6.46
C ASN A 139 20.53 9.83 5.48
N PHE A 140 21.00 8.82 4.75
CA PHE A 140 20.19 8.05 3.83
C PHE A 140 19.71 6.74 4.47
N ALA A 141 18.45 6.36 4.27
CA ALA A 141 17.91 5.13 4.86
C ALA A 141 18.36 3.85 4.13
N GLY A 142 18.54 3.93 2.81
CA GLY A 142 18.91 2.77 1.96
C GLY A 142 17.85 1.68 1.82
N PHE A 143 16.81 1.69 2.67
CA PHE A 143 15.69 0.77 2.64
C PHE A 143 14.42 1.49 3.09
N GLY A 144 13.30 1.20 2.45
CA GLY A 144 11.98 1.63 2.90
C GLY A 144 10.89 0.67 2.44
N GLN A 145 9.72 0.77 3.06
CA GLN A 145 8.57 -0.08 2.74
C GLN A 145 7.27 0.71 2.68
N TYR A 146 6.32 0.20 1.90
CA TYR A 146 4.98 0.75 1.74
C TYR A 146 3.95 -0.39 1.67
N LEU A 147 2.87 -0.29 2.45
CA LEU A 147 1.77 -1.26 2.41
C LEU A 147 0.61 -0.69 1.58
N THR A 148 0.25 -1.34 0.48
CA THR A 148 -0.76 -0.80 -0.44
C THR A 148 -2.17 -0.78 0.18
N GLY A 149 -2.88 0.32 -0.04
CA GLY A 149 -4.31 0.45 0.30
C GLY A 149 -5.24 -0.20 -0.73
N LYS A 150 -6.54 0.12 -0.66
CA LYS A 150 -7.56 -0.41 -1.60
C LYS A 150 -7.29 -0.10 -3.07
N GLY A 151 -6.62 1.03 -3.35
CA GLY A 151 -6.26 1.43 -4.70
C GLY A 151 -4.97 0.82 -5.25
N GLY A 152 -4.31 -0.08 -4.49
CA GLY A 152 -3.04 -0.70 -4.89
C GLY A 152 -1.84 0.26 -4.93
N GLY A 153 -2.04 1.53 -4.58
CA GLY A 153 -1.04 2.58 -4.71
C GLY A 153 0.13 2.40 -3.75
N TYR A 154 1.33 2.79 -4.20
CA TYR A 154 2.53 2.97 -3.40
C TYR A 154 3.24 4.27 -3.79
N ARG A 155 4.05 4.81 -2.88
CA ARG A 155 4.91 5.97 -3.14
C ARG A 155 6.14 5.91 -2.26
N PHE A 156 7.30 6.21 -2.82
CA PHE A 156 8.54 6.44 -2.11
C PHE A 156 9.08 7.83 -2.43
N ARG A 157 9.61 8.50 -1.40
CA ARG A 157 10.51 9.64 -1.54
C ARG A 157 11.92 9.15 -1.23
N THR A 158 12.84 9.32 -2.16
CA THR A 158 14.20 8.83 -2.05
C THR A 158 15.17 9.76 -2.79
N ILE A 159 16.38 9.30 -3.09
CA ILE A 159 17.36 9.99 -3.92
C ILE A 159 17.66 9.20 -5.20
N LYS A 160 18.14 9.86 -6.24
CA LYS A 160 18.66 9.19 -7.44
C LYS A 160 19.84 8.30 -7.02
N ALA A 161 19.77 7.03 -7.36
CA ALA A 161 20.80 6.05 -7.02
C ALA A 161 22.15 6.44 -7.67
N GLY A 162 23.22 6.33 -6.89
CA GLY A 162 24.58 6.41 -7.42
C GLY A 162 24.91 5.23 -8.32
N LEU A 163 25.93 5.41 -9.16
CA LEU A 163 26.48 4.29 -9.94
C LEU A 163 27.36 3.44 -9.02
N TYR A 164 27.18 2.13 -9.06
CA TYR A 164 28.10 1.19 -8.44
C TYR A 164 28.66 0.23 -9.49
N THR A 165 29.85 -0.28 -9.21
CA THR A 165 30.66 -1.01 -10.19
C THR A 165 29.89 -2.16 -10.85
N GLY A 166 29.89 -2.15 -12.18
CA GLY A 166 29.36 -3.24 -13.00
C GLY A 166 27.85 -3.21 -13.26
N ARG A 167 27.14 -2.17 -12.80
CA ARG A 167 25.68 -2.05 -12.97
C ARG A 167 25.26 -0.66 -13.42
N THR A 168 24.18 -0.57 -14.19
CA THR A 168 23.52 0.71 -14.48
C THR A 168 22.73 1.20 -13.25
N ARG A 169 22.30 2.46 -13.22
CA ARG A 169 21.48 2.95 -12.09
C ARG A 169 20.16 2.21 -12.02
N HIS A 170 19.84 1.74 -10.82
CA HIS A 170 18.59 1.07 -10.56
C HIS A 170 18.16 1.21 -9.11
N PHE A 171 16.88 1.00 -8.89
CA PHE A 171 16.31 0.67 -7.59
C PHE A 171 15.97 -0.81 -7.58
N HIS A 172 16.22 -1.49 -6.46
CA HIS A 172 15.62 -2.79 -6.25
C HIS A 172 14.23 -2.65 -5.64
N PHE A 173 13.35 -3.57 -6.01
CA PHE A 173 12.00 -3.67 -5.49
C PHE A 173 11.65 -5.09 -5.06
N GLY A 174 11.06 -5.21 -3.88
CA GLY A 174 10.47 -6.43 -3.35
C GLY A 174 8.97 -6.24 -3.25
N ILE A 175 8.18 -7.17 -3.77
CA ILE A 175 6.74 -7.14 -3.73
C ILE A 175 6.26 -8.44 -3.10
N THR A 176 5.73 -8.35 -1.89
CA THR A 176 5.13 -9.48 -1.20
C THR A 176 3.63 -9.29 -1.20
N LEU A 177 2.94 -10.07 -2.05
CA LEU A 177 1.48 -10.12 -2.03
C LEU A 177 1.02 -10.92 -0.81
N PRO A 178 -0.13 -10.59 -0.20
CA PRO A 178 -0.62 -11.39 0.91
C PRO A 178 -0.87 -12.86 0.51
N GLY A 179 -0.14 -13.78 1.12
CA GLY A 179 -0.20 -15.22 0.94
C GLY A 179 0.97 -15.75 0.11
N ARG A 180 1.88 -14.88 -0.34
CA ARG A 180 2.90 -15.24 -1.32
C ARG A 180 4.30 -14.95 -0.82
N SER A 181 5.26 -15.64 -1.41
CA SER A 181 6.68 -15.29 -1.29
C SER A 181 6.97 -13.95 -1.97
N ARG A 182 8.06 -13.31 -1.55
CA ARG A 182 8.54 -12.06 -2.15
C ARG A 182 8.89 -12.29 -3.61
N PHE A 183 8.24 -11.52 -4.48
CA PHE A 183 8.69 -11.29 -5.85
C PHE A 183 9.72 -10.16 -5.85
N THR A 184 10.82 -10.34 -6.56
CA THR A 184 11.87 -9.31 -6.63
C THR A 184 12.08 -8.86 -8.07
N THR A 185 12.26 -7.55 -8.25
CA THR A 185 12.53 -6.92 -9.54
C THR A 185 13.40 -5.69 -9.34
N GLN A 186 13.71 -4.98 -10.41
CA GLN A 186 14.54 -3.78 -10.40
C GLN A 186 13.97 -2.74 -11.36
N LEU A 187 13.97 -1.47 -10.97
CA LEU A 187 13.53 -0.33 -11.76
C LEU A 187 14.76 0.46 -12.22
N PHE A 188 14.89 0.67 -13.52
CA PHE A 188 16.03 1.29 -14.17
C PHE A 188 15.69 2.69 -14.70
N TRP A 189 16.69 3.56 -14.78
CA TRP A 189 16.56 4.85 -15.47
C TRP A 189 16.70 4.68 -16.97
N ALA A 190 15.75 5.24 -17.73
CA ALA A 190 15.88 5.36 -19.17
C ALA A 190 17.02 6.32 -19.54
N GLY A 191 17.76 5.98 -20.61
CA GLY A 191 18.83 6.82 -21.15
C GLY A 191 20.18 6.73 -20.42
N GLU A 192 20.31 5.93 -19.36
CA GLU A 192 21.62 5.69 -18.74
C GLU A 192 22.53 4.90 -19.71
N SER A 193 23.76 5.37 -19.91
CA SER A 193 24.72 4.76 -20.84
C SER A 193 25.08 3.32 -20.48
N GLY A 194 25.01 2.97 -19.18
CA GLY A 194 25.25 1.62 -18.69
C GLY A 194 24.13 0.63 -19.01
N ASN A 195 22.96 1.05 -19.49
CA ASN A 195 21.83 0.14 -19.73
C ASN A 195 22.15 -0.93 -20.79
N ALA A 196 22.93 -0.59 -21.81
CA ALA A 196 23.27 -1.51 -22.89
C ALA A 196 24.20 -2.65 -22.44
N SER A 197 25.00 -2.43 -21.39
CA SER A 197 25.96 -3.40 -20.85
C SER A 197 25.56 -3.99 -19.50
N ASP A 198 24.45 -3.56 -18.90
CA ASP A 198 23.98 -4.11 -17.62
C ASP A 198 23.48 -5.55 -17.79
N MET A 199 24.14 -6.48 -17.08
CA MET A 199 23.85 -7.91 -17.19
C MET A 199 22.45 -8.31 -16.69
N VAL A 200 21.85 -7.57 -15.75
CA VAL A 200 20.51 -7.88 -15.24
C VAL A 200 19.45 -7.34 -16.19
N LEU A 201 19.60 -6.09 -16.65
CA LEU A 201 18.67 -5.49 -17.60
C LEU A 201 18.67 -6.23 -18.94
N SER A 202 19.85 -6.64 -19.43
CA SER A 202 19.97 -7.43 -20.66
C SER A 202 19.46 -8.86 -20.54
N SER A 203 19.39 -9.43 -19.33
CA SER A 203 18.83 -10.78 -19.11
C SER A 203 17.30 -10.84 -19.31
N ILE A 204 16.61 -9.70 -19.28
CA ILE A 204 15.17 -9.62 -19.55
C ILE A 204 14.96 -9.73 -21.06
N ALA A 205 14.74 -10.95 -21.58
CA ALA A 205 14.67 -11.22 -23.02
C ALA A 205 13.52 -10.48 -23.72
N ASP A 206 12.34 -10.43 -23.10
CA ASP A 206 11.17 -9.74 -23.65
C ASP A 206 11.36 -8.21 -23.63
N ALA A 207 11.30 -7.60 -24.81
CA ALA A 207 11.55 -6.16 -24.97
C ALA A 207 10.50 -5.30 -24.26
N THR A 208 9.25 -5.75 -24.24
CA THR A 208 8.14 -5.04 -23.59
C THR A 208 8.31 -5.08 -22.08
N GLN A 209 8.66 -6.23 -21.50
CA GLN A 209 9.00 -6.37 -20.08
C GLN A 209 10.23 -5.53 -19.71
N ARG A 210 11.25 -5.50 -20.57
CA ARG A 210 12.43 -4.66 -20.35
C ARG A 210 12.08 -3.17 -20.35
N ALA A 211 11.19 -2.75 -21.25
CA ALA A 211 10.67 -1.39 -21.29
C ALA A 211 9.78 -1.06 -20.06
N SER A 212 9.03 -2.04 -19.54
CA SER A 212 8.17 -1.83 -18.37
C SER A 212 8.95 -1.49 -17.10
N VAL A 213 10.22 -1.91 -17.01
CA VAL A 213 11.14 -1.59 -15.90
C VAL A 213 12.18 -0.52 -16.23
N THR A 214 12.12 0.10 -17.41
CA THR A 214 13.05 1.17 -17.79
C THR A 214 12.28 2.47 -17.95
N LYS A 215 12.37 3.38 -16.96
CA LYS A 215 11.52 4.57 -16.89
C LYS A 215 12.28 5.87 -17.02
N ALA A 216 11.68 6.81 -17.74
CA ALA A 216 12.13 8.20 -17.74
C ALA A 216 11.68 8.87 -16.45
N TYR A 217 12.51 9.75 -15.92
CA TYR A 217 12.23 10.54 -14.73
C TYR A 217 12.14 12.01 -15.14
N THR A 218 11.04 12.66 -14.78
CA THR A 218 10.76 14.04 -15.16
C THR A 218 10.90 14.96 -13.97
N ALA A 219 11.28 16.22 -14.19
CA ALA A 219 11.36 17.21 -13.13
C ALA A 219 9.97 17.48 -12.52
N VAL A 220 9.90 17.57 -11.19
CA VAL A 220 8.70 17.99 -10.47
C VAL A 220 8.51 19.49 -10.66
N ALA A 221 7.38 19.89 -11.24
CA ALA A 221 7.12 21.28 -11.56
C ALA A 221 7.10 22.16 -10.30
N GLY A 222 7.90 23.24 -10.31
CA GLY A 222 7.95 24.21 -9.22
C GLY A 222 8.73 23.76 -7.97
N ALA A 223 9.37 22.59 -8.00
CA ALA A 223 10.20 22.14 -6.88
C ALA A 223 11.52 22.94 -6.78
N SER A 224 11.86 23.38 -5.57
CA SER A 224 13.13 24.02 -5.24
C SER A 224 13.64 23.47 -3.89
N PRO A 225 14.74 22.71 -3.84
CA PRO A 225 15.61 22.34 -4.96
C PRO A 225 14.92 21.46 -6.01
N VAL A 226 15.55 21.27 -7.18
CA VAL A 226 15.02 20.41 -8.24
C VAL A 226 14.82 18.99 -7.70
N GLU A 227 13.63 18.44 -7.94
CA GLU A 227 13.29 17.05 -7.66
C GLU A 227 12.83 16.39 -8.97
N VAL A 228 12.92 15.06 -9.05
CA VAL A 228 12.41 14.28 -10.18
C VAL A 228 11.42 13.23 -9.74
N GLU A 229 10.55 12.80 -10.64
CA GLU A 229 9.54 11.78 -10.37
C GLU A 229 9.40 10.80 -11.54
N THR A 230 8.93 9.59 -11.22
CA THR A 230 8.42 8.64 -12.19
C THR A 230 7.17 7.94 -11.65
N THR A 231 6.28 7.58 -12.58
CA THR A 231 5.17 6.66 -12.31
C THR A 231 5.47 5.30 -12.90
N TRP A 232 5.31 4.25 -12.10
CA TRP A 232 5.56 2.87 -12.50
C TRP A 232 4.52 1.94 -11.88
N ASP A 233 3.66 1.36 -12.72
CA ASP A 233 2.75 0.31 -12.26
C ASP A 233 3.48 -1.04 -12.30
N ILE A 234 3.36 -1.79 -11.20
CA ILE A 234 3.91 -3.13 -11.04
C ILE A 234 2.78 -4.11 -11.31
N VAL A 235 2.91 -4.88 -12.39
CA VAL A 235 1.90 -5.86 -12.81
C VAL A 235 2.38 -7.25 -12.42
N MET A 236 1.66 -7.85 -11.48
CA MET A 236 1.97 -9.16 -10.95
C MET A 236 1.40 -10.25 -11.86
N GLY A 237 2.24 -11.19 -12.29
CA GLY A 237 1.79 -12.35 -13.04
C GLY A 237 0.95 -13.31 -12.20
N GLN A 238 0.18 -14.16 -12.88
CA GLN A 238 -0.48 -15.29 -12.25
C GLN A 238 0.60 -16.26 -11.74
N THR A 239 0.70 -16.45 -10.44
CA THR A 239 1.23 -17.72 -9.91
C THR A 239 0.01 -18.61 -9.66
N PRO A 240 0.05 -19.96 -9.81
CA PRO A 240 -1.12 -20.86 -9.74
C PRO A 240 -1.97 -20.81 -8.45
N ILE A 241 -1.66 -19.90 -7.54
CA ILE A 241 -2.21 -19.72 -6.20
C ILE A 241 -2.60 -18.24 -5.99
N ASP A 242 -3.03 -17.50 -7.03
CA ASP A 242 -3.53 -16.13 -6.86
C ASP A 242 -4.64 -16.15 -5.78
N PRO A 243 -4.39 -15.60 -4.57
CA PRO A 243 -5.38 -15.68 -3.53
C PRO A 243 -6.47 -14.68 -3.85
N THR A 244 -7.70 -15.17 -3.97
CA THR A 244 -8.89 -14.32 -3.96
C THR A 244 -8.95 -13.65 -2.58
N TYR A 245 -8.56 -12.38 -2.48
CA TYR A 245 -8.64 -11.66 -1.21
C TYR A 245 -10.10 -11.32 -0.87
N PRO A 246 -10.62 -11.74 0.29
CA PRO A 246 -11.72 -11.00 0.89
C PRO A 246 -11.17 -9.62 1.30
N GLY A 247 -11.65 -8.55 0.66
CA GLY A 247 -11.18 -7.20 0.92
C GLY A 247 -11.47 -6.74 2.35
N ALA A 248 -10.44 -6.22 3.05
CA ALA A 248 -10.45 -5.80 4.46
C ALA A 248 -10.43 -6.98 5.44
N GLY A 249 -9.90 -6.78 6.66
CA GLY A 249 -9.79 -7.83 7.67
C GLY A 249 -11.04 -8.70 7.75
N LEU A 250 -10.85 -10.00 7.96
CA LEU A 250 -11.96 -10.95 7.93
C LEU A 250 -12.94 -10.61 9.06
N LEU A 251 -14.14 -10.19 8.71
CA LEU A 251 -15.26 -10.06 9.64
C LEU A 251 -16.02 -11.38 9.64
N LEU A 252 -15.91 -12.12 10.74
CA LEU A 252 -16.49 -13.46 10.86
C LEU A 252 -17.47 -13.51 12.03
N ALA A 253 -18.63 -14.12 11.79
CA ALA A 253 -19.55 -14.44 12.86
C ALA A 253 -18.97 -15.57 13.73
N GLY A 254 -19.20 -15.50 15.05
CA GLY A 254 -18.91 -16.61 15.96
C GLY A 254 -20.15 -17.46 16.19
N ALA A 255 -20.01 -18.78 16.15
CA ALA A 255 -21.06 -19.72 16.54
C ALA A 255 -20.97 -19.99 18.04
N VAL A 256 -22.09 -19.88 18.77
CA VAL A 256 -22.15 -20.23 20.19
C VAL A 256 -22.00 -21.74 20.33
N VAL A 257 -21.07 -22.17 21.18
CA VAL A 257 -20.82 -23.58 21.52
C VAL A 257 -20.72 -23.75 23.03
N PRO A 258 -20.98 -24.95 23.59
CA PRO A 258 -20.77 -25.22 25.01
C PRO A 258 -19.32 -24.97 25.42
N GLY A 259 -19.14 -24.31 26.56
CA GLY A 259 -17.83 -24.04 27.17
C GLY A 259 -17.30 -25.21 28.01
N PRO A 260 -16.07 -25.09 28.53
CA PRO A 260 -15.40 -26.15 29.29
C PRO A 260 -16.03 -26.45 30.65
N GLN A 261 -16.90 -25.57 31.16
CA GLN A 261 -17.60 -25.75 32.43
C GLN A 261 -19.11 -25.81 32.18
N SER A 262 -19.83 -26.57 33.02
CA SER A 262 -21.28 -26.65 32.91
C SER A 262 -21.91 -25.26 32.99
N GLY A 263 -22.77 -24.92 32.03
CA GLY A 263 -23.45 -23.63 31.95
C GLY A 263 -22.64 -22.49 31.31
N THR A 264 -21.37 -22.70 30.94
CA THR A 264 -20.58 -21.68 30.21
C THR A 264 -20.72 -21.84 28.69
N GLN A 265 -20.47 -20.75 27.97
CA GLN A 265 -20.50 -20.69 26.51
C GLN A 265 -19.17 -20.18 25.98
N ARG A 266 -18.82 -20.62 24.77
CA ARG A 266 -17.69 -20.14 24.00
C ARG A 266 -18.14 -19.79 22.58
N PHE A 267 -17.37 -18.98 21.89
CA PHE A 267 -17.66 -18.56 20.52
C PHE A 267 -16.64 -19.18 19.57
N ARG A 268 -17.11 -20.11 18.72
CA ARG A 268 -16.32 -20.78 17.69
C ARG A 268 -16.24 -19.89 16.45
N ILE A 269 -15.03 -19.55 16.04
CA ILE A 269 -14.73 -18.76 14.85
C ILE A 269 -13.95 -19.67 13.90
N THR A 270 -14.43 -19.85 12.67
CA THR A 270 -13.73 -20.61 11.63
C THR A 270 -13.27 -19.67 10.54
N LEU A 271 -11.97 -19.61 10.32
CA LEU A 271 -11.35 -18.72 9.35
C LEU A 271 -10.50 -19.51 8.35
N PRO A 272 -10.40 -19.06 7.09
CA PRO A 272 -9.44 -19.62 6.15
C PRO A 272 -8.03 -19.20 6.59
N ALA A 273 -7.19 -20.17 6.92
CA ALA A 273 -5.81 -19.95 7.29
C ALA A 273 -4.85 -20.39 6.18
N TYR A 274 -3.71 -19.71 6.16
CA TYR A 274 -2.60 -19.88 5.25
C TYR A 274 -1.33 -20.17 6.04
N ALA A 275 -0.52 -21.12 5.57
CA ALA A 275 0.70 -21.54 6.24
C ALA A 275 1.65 -20.35 6.48
N GLY A 276 2.15 -20.23 7.72
CA GLY A 276 3.06 -19.18 8.18
C GLY A 276 2.40 -17.84 8.52
N TYR A 277 1.09 -17.68 8.30
CA TYR A 277 0.36 -16.46 8.69
C TYR A 277 0.05 -16.48 10.18
N THR A 278 0.23 -15.35 10.86
CA THR A 278 -0.11 -15.18 12.28
C THR A 278 -1.40 -14.40 12.46
N TYR A 279 -2.39 -14.99 13.12
CA TYR A 279 -3.74 -14.44 13.29
C TYR A 279 -3.95 -13.86 14.69
N GLU A 280 -4.63 -12.71 14.76
CA GLU A 280 -5.08 -12.04 15.97
C GLU A 280 -6.59 -11.75 15.87
N ILE A 281 -7.34 -11.98 16.93
CA ILE A 281 -8.80 -11.79 16.97
C ILE A 281 -9.12 -10.53 17.76
N TYR A 282 -10.04 -9.72 17.26
CA TYR A 282 -10.54 -8.54 17.96
C TYR A 282 -12.07 -8.59 18.00
N ALA A 283 -12.65 -8.40 19.18
CA ALA A 283 -14.07 -8.08 19.32
C ALA A 283 -14.17 -6.62 19.72
N ASN A 284 -14.59 -5.78 18.78
CA ASN A 284 -14.72 -4.33 18.97
C ASN A 284 -15.61 -4.00 20.19
N PRO A 285 -15.09 -3.40 21.27
CA PRO A 285 -15.91 -2.98 22.40
C PRO A 285 -16.73 -1.73 22.06
N THR A 286 -16.17 -0.73 21.38
CA THR A 286 -16.86 0.50 20.94
C THR A 286 -15.90 1.27 20.03
N HIS A 287 -16.33 1.78 18.88
CA HIS A 287 -15.56 2.73 18.05
C HIS A 287 -15.41 4.11 18.75
N ALA A 288 -14.73 4.14 19.88
CA ALA A 288 -14.26 5.35 20.55
C ALA A 288 -12.84 5.07 21.04
N ASP A 289 -11.99 6.08 20.96
CA ASP A 289 -10.53 6.00 20.94
C ASP A 289 -9.85 5.09 21.99
N LEU A 290 -8.72 4.51 21.55
CA LEU A 290 -7.70 3.79 22.33
C LEU A 290 -8.12 2.45 22.98
N GLY A 291 -7.98 1.37 22.20
CA GLY A 291 -7.86 0.01 22.77
C GLY A 291 -8.14 -1.11 21.77
N TRP A 292 -7.35 -1.27 20.71
CA TRP A 292 -7.36 -2.53 19.92
C TRP A 292 -6.71 -3.65 20.75
N GLN A 293 -7.40 -4.15 21.78
CA GLN A 293 -6.90 -5.29 22.54
C GLN A 293 -7.29 -6.58 21.81
N ALA A 294 -6.28 -7.35 21.41
CA ALA A 294 -6.49 -8.69 20.89
C ALA A 294 -7.17 -9.55 21.97
N LEU A 295 -8.24 -10.25 21.59
CA LEU A 295 -8.86 -11.22 22.46
C LEU A 295 -7.96 -12.44 22.61
N PRO A 296 -7.78 -12.93 23.84
CA PRO A 296 -7.17 -14.23 24.03
C PRO A 296 -8.13 -15.32 23.55
N PHE A 297 -7.60 -16.38 22.97
CA PHE A 297 -8.36 -17.49 22.40
C PHE A 297 -7.70 -18.84 22.67
N SER A 298 -8.44 -19.91 22.38
CA SER A 298 -7.99 -21.30 22.40
C SER A 298 -8.10 -21.93 21.02
N LEU A 299 -7.28 -22.94 20.73
CA LEU A 299 -7.43 -23.78 19.52
C LEU A 299 -8.37 -24.96 19.72
N SER A 300 -8.84 -25.19 20.94
CA SER A 300 -9.76 -26.28 21.28
C SER A 300 -10.99 -25.74 21.99
N GLN A 301 -12.16 -26.31 21.70
CA GLN A 301 -13.41 -25.90 22.33
C GLN A 301 -13.34 -26.02 23.86
N MET A 302 -12.67 -27.06 24.36
CA MET A 302 -12.54 -27.34 25.79
C MET A 302 -11.18 -26.91 26.38
N GLY A 303 -10.29 -26.35 25.55
CA GLY A 303 -8.94 -25.96 25.96
C GLY A 303 -8.88 -24.66 26.76
N ALA A 304 -7.75 -24.41 27.41
CA ALA A 304 -7.47 -23.14 28.06
C ALA A 304 -7.35 -22.01 27.02
N ILE A 305 -7.73 -20.80 27.43
CA ILE A 305 -7.48 -19.56 26.70
C ILE A 305 -6.05 -19.12 27.06
N ASP A 306 -5.11 -19.32 26.14
CA ASP A 306 -3.67 -19.27 26.45
C ASP A 306 -2.83 -18.44 25.46
N ARG A 307 -3.45 -17.88 24.43
CA ARG A 307 -2.74 -17.14 23.38
C ARG A 307 -3.59 -16.04 22.76
N ASN A 308 -2.93 -15.01 22.24
CA ASN A 308 -3.56 -13.91 21.50
C ASN A 308 -3.16 -13.92 20.01
N LYS A 309 -2.21 -14.79 19.65
CA LYS A 309 -1.62 -14.93 18.32
C LYS A 309 -1.55 -16.42 17.99
N GLN A 310 -1.82 -16.78 16.74
CA GLN A 310 -1.63 -18.14 16.24
C GLN A 310 -1.03 -18.09 14.85
N THR A 311 0.14 -18.69 14.67
CA THR A 311 0.70 -18.94 13.34
C THR A 311 0.15 -20.25 12.80
N ALA A 312 -0.49 -20.22 11.63
CA ALA A 312 -0.99 -21.44 11.01
C ALA A 312 0.17 -22.26 10.43
N SER A 313 0.19 -23.56 10.66
CA SER A 313 1.24 -24.47 10.16
C SER A 313 0.95 -25.02 8.75
N ALA A 314 -0.30 -24.87 8.27
CA ALA A 314 -0.77 -25.35 6.98
C ALA A 314 -1.93 -24.49 6.48
N ASP A 315 -2.21 -24.59 5.18
CA ASP A 315 -3.40 -24.00 4.57
C ASP A 315 -4.65 -24.79 4.96
N GLY A 316 -5.77 -24.09 5.14
CA GLY A 316 -7.06 -24.71 5.46
C GLY A 316 -7.81 -24.03 6.59
N PRO A 317 -8.90 -24.63 7.09
CA PRO A 317 -9.70 -24.01 8.14
C PRO A 317 -8.94 -23.99 9.47
N LEU A 318 -8.75 -22.80 10.04
CA LEU A 318 -8.33 -22.61 11.42
C LEU A 318 -9.55 -22.30 12.28
N VAL A 319 -9.72 -23.06 13.35
CA VAL A 319 -10.82 -22.87 14.29
C VAL A 319 -10.26 -22.30 15.59
N LEU A 320 -10.76 -21.13 15.95
CA LEU A 320 -10.40 -20.43 17.17
C LEU A 320 -11.62 -20.31 18.06
N TYR A 321 -11.40 -20.32 19.36
CA TYR A 321 -12.48 -20.20 20.33
C TYR A 321 -12.18 -19.10 21.35
N VAL A 322 -13.12 -18.17 21.53
CA VAL A 322 -13.01 -17.06 22.48
C VAL A 322 -14.15 -17.13 23.50
N ASP A 323 -13.88 -16.72 24.74
CA ASP A 323 -14.91 -16.67 25.79
C ASP A 323 -15.74 -15.37 25.71
N GLN A 324 -15.22 -14.32 25.07
CA GLN A 324 -15.90 -13.03 24.96
C GLN A 324 -16.85 -12.98 23.75
N LYS A 325 -18.12 -12.65 24.01
CA LYS A 325 -19.13 -12.40 22.97
C LYS A 325 -18.79 -11.15 22.16
N ALA A 326 -18.93 -11.20 20.85
CA ALA A 326 -18.81 -10.02 19.99
C ALA A 326 -19.98 -9.04 20.21
N THR A 327 -19.66 -7.77 20.47
CA THR A 327 -20.65 -6.68 20.70
C THR A 327 -21.57 -6.44 19.51
N LYS A 328 -21.04 -6.55 18.28
CA LYS A 328 -21.79 -6.31 17.02
C LYS A 328 -22.11 -7.60 16.25
N GLY A 329 -21.92 -8.76 16.87
CA GLY A 329 -22.19 -10.06 16.25
C GLY A 329 -21.10 -10.60 15.33
N PHE A 330 -19.98 -9.89 15.17
CA PHE A 330 -18.84 -10.31 14.37
C PHE A 330 -17.51 -9.99 15.05
N TYR A 331 -16.50 -10.79 14.73
CA TYR A 331 -15.11 -10.64 15.14
C TYR A 331 -14.29 -10.12 13.95
N SER A 332 -13.37 -9.20 14.21
CA SER A 332 -12.39 -8.75 13.23
C SER A 332 -11.11 -9.57 13.40
N ILE A 333 -10.66 -10.21 12.33
CA ILE A 333 -9.41 -10.96 12.31
C ILE A 333 -8.35 -10.14 11.58
N SER A 334 -7.27 -9.84 12.31
CA SER A 334 -6.03 -9.37 11.70
C SER A 334 -5.14 -10.58 11.41
N PHE A 335 -4.36 -10.49 10.35
CA PHE A 335 -3.35 -11.49 10.03
C PHE A 335 -2.05 -10.80 9.62
N ARG A 336 -0.93 -11.37 10.07
CA ARG A 336 0.43 -10.96 9.74
C ARG A 336 1.06 -12.01 8.85
N VAL A 337 1.76 -11.56 7.82
CA VAL A 337 2.44 -12.43 6.87
C VAL A 337 3.69 -13.08 7.51
N PRO A 338 4.13 -14.25 7.04
CA PRO A 338 5.39 -14.85 7.48
C PRO A 338 6.55 -13.85 7.34
N GLY A 339 7.38 -13.71 8.39
CA GLY A 339 8.51 -12.78 8.39
C GLY A 339 8.18 -11.33 8.74
N ALA A 340 6.91 -10.96 8.92
CA ALA A 340 6.56 -9.68 9.54
C ALA A 340 6.95 -9.68 11.03
N ASN A 341 7.56 -8.59 11.50
CA ASN A 341 7.94 -8.44 12.91
C ASN A 341 6.76 -8.76 13.85
N THR A 342 6.96 -9.71 14.76
CA THR A 342 5.96 -10.22 15.71
C THR A 342 5.83 -9.39 16.99
N GLY A 343 6.42 -8.18 17.01
CA GLY A 343 6.50 -7.29 18.16
C GLY A 343 5.20 -7.12 18.96
N THR A 344 5.38 -6.81 20.25
CA THR A 344 4.32 -6.52 21.22
C THR A 344 3.41 -5.38 20.72
N PRO A 345 2.13 -5.34 21.15
CA PRO A 345 1.06 -4.52 20.56
C PRO A 345 1.42 -3.07 20.22
#